data_AF-A0A1J3EGJ6-F1
#
_entry.id   AF-A0A1J3EGJ6-F1
#
_cell.length_a   1.000
_cell.length_b   1.000
_cell.length_c   1.000
_cell.angle_alpha   90.00
_cell.angle_beta   90.00
_cell.angle_gamma   90.00
#
_symmetry.space_group_name_H-M   'P 1'
#
loop_
_entity.id
_entity.type
_entity.pdbx_description
1 polymer ?
#
loop_
_entity_poly.entity_id
_entity_poly.type
_entity_poly.pdbx_seq_one_letter_code
_entity_poly.pdbx_strand_id
1 'polypeptide(L)'
;MPTSQIVDISELLCVGCGICVKKCPFQAIKIVNVPKNMDRLTTHRFGKNAFKLHRLPTPRPGQILGLVGINGIGKSTALMILGNKLKPNLGNFREPPEWNQVLKYFKGSELQNYLTKML
;
A
#
# COMPACT_ATOMS: atom_id res chain seq x y z
N MET A 1 -23.71 -23.64 -1.56
CA MET A 1 -23.54 -22.67 -0.45
C MET A 1 -22.19 -22.00 -0.63
N PRO A 2 -22.04 -20.69 -0.45
CA PRO A 2 -20.73 -20.06 -0.62
C PRO A 2 -19.76 -20.63 0.42
N THR A 3 -18.64 -21.15 -0.05
CA THR A 3 -17.65 -21.92 0.71
C THR A 3 -16.66 -21.04 1.50
N SER A 4 -16.75 -19.71 1.39
CA SER A 4 -15.85 -18.79 2.10
C SER A 4 -16.54 -18.09 3.28
N GLN A 5 -15.88 -18.09 4.44
CA GLN A 5 -16.29 -17.34 5.63
C GLN A 5 -16.09 -15.81 5.50
N ILE A 6 -15.41 -15.35 4.44
CA ILE A 6 -15.09 -13.94 4.19
C ILE A 6 -15.49 -13.59 2.75
N VAL A 7 -16.04 -12.39 2.55
CA VAL A 7 -16.37 -11.82 1.24
C VAL A 7 -15.10 -11.30 0.58
N ASP A 8 -14.88 -11.72 -0.67
CA ASP A 8 -13.72 -11.35 -1.46
C ASP A 8 -14.16 -10.49 -2.66
N ILE A 9 -13.54 -9.32 -2.84
CA ILE A 9 -13.87 -8.38 -3.91
C ILE A 9 -12.73 -8.35 -4.93
N SER A 10 -13.03 -8.73 -6.17
CA SER A 10 -12.11 -8.58 -7.29
C SER A 10 -12.01 -7.10 -7.70
N GLU A 11 -10.86 -6.48 -7.45
CA GLU A 11 -10.59 -5.09 -7.84
C GLU A 11 -10.53 -4.90 -9.37
N LEU A 12 -10.20 -5.95 -10.12
CA LEU A 12 -10.15 -5.91 -11.59
C LEU A 12 -11.55 -5.90 -12.22
N LEU A 13 -12.52 -6.59 -11.60
CA LEU A 13 -13.89 -6.68 -12.09
C LEU A 13 -14.82 -5.63 -11.47
N CYS A 14 -14.40 -5.01 -10.36
CA CYS A 14 -15.19 -3.99 -9.69
C CYS A 14 -15.21 -2.69 -10.50
N VAL A 15 -16.37 -2.34 -11.03
CA VAL A 15 -16.60 -1.07 -11.74
C VAL A 15 -16.89 0.11 -10.80
N GLY A 16 -16.97 -0.14 -9.49
CA GLY A 16 -17.25 0.91 -8.50
C GLY A 16 -18.71 1.39 -8.46
N CYS A 17 -19.69 0.57 -8.86
CA CYS A 17 -21.10 0.96 -8.93
C CYS A 17 -21.78 1.25 -7.58
N GLY A 18 -21.21 0.79 -6.45
CA GLY A 18 -21.73 1.08 -5.11
C GLY A 18 -22.94 0.28 -4.65
N ILE A 19 -23.45 -0.64 -5.47
CA ILE A 19 -24.62 -1.48 -5.10
C ILE A 19 -24.32 -2.35 -3.88
N CYS A 20 -23.11 -2.92 -3.80
CA CYS A 20 -22.67 -3.75 -2.68
C CYS A 20 -22.61 -2.98 -1.36
N VAL A 21 -22.19 -1.72 -1.38
CA VAL A 21 -22.14 -0.85 -0.20
C VAL A 21 -23.56 -0.59 0.34
N LYS A 22 -24.50 -0.27 -0.56
CA LYS A 22 -25.89 0.02 -0.19
C LYS A 22 -26.65 -1.21 0.33
N LYS A 23 -26.37 -2.39 -0.22
CA LYS A 23 -27.05 -3.64 0.15
C LYS A 23 -26.46 -4.31 1.39
N CYS A 24 -25.26 -3.93 1.85
CA CYS A 24 -24.62 -4.58 2.96
C CYS A 24 -25.29 -4.19 4.30
N PRO A 25 -25.91 -5.13 5.04
CA PRO A 25 -26.61 -4.81 6.30
C PRO A 25 -25.65 -4.35 7.40
N PHE A 26 -24.38 -4.74 7.33
CA PHE A 26 -23.35 -4.42 8.32
C PHE A 26 -22.40 -3.30 7.89
N GLN A 27 -22.63 -2.68 6.72
CA GLN A 27 -21.74 -1.64 6.16
C GLN A 27 -20.25 -2.06 6.08
N ALA A 28 -19.98 -3.35 5.91
CA ALA A 28 -18.61 -3.89 5.89
C ALA A 28 -17.83 -3.58 4.60
N ILE A 29 -18.50 -3.06 3.57
CA ILE A 29 -17.89 -2.75 2.26
C ILE A 29 -17.82 -1.24 2.08
N LYS A 30 -16.63 -0.72 1.77
CA LYS A 30 -16.40 0.70 1.45
C LYS A 30 -15.74 0.82 0.09
N ILE A 31 -16.33 1.63 -0.80
CA ILE A 31 -15.66 2.03 -2.05
C ILE A 31 -14.68 3.15 -1.74
N VAL A 32 -13.44 2.94 -2.16
CA VAL A 32 -12.36 3.92 -2.05
C VAL A 32 -11.99 4.35 -3.45
N ASN A 33 -12.13 5.64 -3.74
CA ASN A 33 -11.71 6.19 -5.02
C ASN A 33 -10.19 6.37 -4.99
N VAL A 34 -9.50 5.56 -5.78
CA VAL A 34 -8.06 5.65 -5.97
C VAL A 34 -7.82 6.30 -7.34
N PRO A 35 -6.91 7.28 -7.47
CA PRO A 35 -6.55 7.84 -8.76
C PRO A 35 -6.16 6.73 -9.75
N LYS A 36 -6.64 6.82 -10.98
CA LYS A 36 -6.26 5.90 -12.07
C LYS A 36 -4.72 5.85 -12.16
N ASN A 37 -4.14 4.66 -12.32
CA ASN A 37 -2.69 4.36 -12.39
C ASN A 37 -1.92 4.23 -11.06
N MET A 38 -2.59 4.19 -9.90
CA MET A 38 -1.91 4.00 -8.61
C MET A 38 -1.48 2.56 -8.30
N ASP A 39 -2.05 1.54 -8.95
CA ASP A 39 -1.67 0.14 -8.68
C ASP A 39 -0.20 -0.15 -9.05
N ARG A 40 0.33 0.53 -10.09
CA ARG A 40 1.75 0.43 -10.46
C ARG A 40 2.69 1.05 -9.44
N LEU A 41 2.15 1.82 -8.49
CA LEU A 41 2.91 2.53 -7.49
C LEU A 41 2.70 1.92 -6.10
N THR A 42 2.19 0.70 -5.94
CA THR A 42 2.01 0.12 -4.60
C THR A 42 3.37 -0.22 -3.98
N THR A 43 3.73 0.45 -2.88
CA THR A 43 4.90 0.13 -2.06
C THR A 43 4.61 -1.04 -1.12
N HIS A 44 3.45 -1.04 -0.48
CA HIS A 44 3.11 -2.07 0.50
C HIS A 44 1.61 -2.33 0.53
N ARG A 45 1.22 -3.58 0.77
CA ARG A 45 -0.18 -4.01 0.92
C ARG A 45 -0.28 -5.03 2.05
N PHE A 46 -1.24 -4.86 2.96
CA PHE A 46 -1.39 -5.80 4.08
C PHE A 46 -2.17 -7.08 3.73
N GLY A 47 -3.01 -7.04 2.70
CA GLY A 47 -3.88 -8.16 2.36
C GLY A 47 -4.83 -7.86 1.22
N LYS A 48 -5.59 -8.87 0.78
CA LYS A 48 -6.65 -8.70 -0.21
C LYS A 48 -7.76 -7.80 0.36
N ASN A 49 -8.17 -6.79 -0.41
CA ASN A 49 -9.09 -5.72 0.00
C ASN A 49 -8.68 -4.95 1.29
N ALA A 50 -7.45 -5.11 1.78
CA ALA A 50 -6.90 -4.36 2.89
C ALA A 50 -6.17 -3.09 2.42
N PHE A 51 -5.68 -2.32 3.38
CA PHE A 51 -4.93 -1.08 3.13
C PHE A 51 -3.72 -1.29 2.20
N LYS A 52 -3.58 -0.38 1.23
CA LYS A 52 -2.43 -0.25 0.33
C LYS A 52 -1.74 1.09 0.56
N LEU A 53 -0.43 1.05 0.74
CA LEU A 53 0.44 2.22 0.67
C LEU A 53 1.03 2.31 -0.72
N HIS A 54 0.87 3.47 -1.37
CA HIS A 54 1.39 3.68 -2.72
C HIS A 54 2.80 4.29 -2.69
N ARG A 55 2.94 5.58 -2.39
CA ARG A 55 4.25 6.24 -2.42
C ARG A 55 4.88 6.32 -1.03
N LEU A 56 6.19 6.52 -1.00
CA LEU A 56 6.92 6.90 0.20
C LEU A 56 7.46 8.32 0.04
N PRO A 57 7.48 9.12 1.12
CA PRO A 57 8.26 10.34 1.12
C PRO A 57 9.75 9.98 1.16
N THR A 58 10.59 10.82 0.55
CA THR A 58 12.04 10.60 0.50
C THR A 58 12.72 11.49 1.55
N PRO A 59 13.39 10.91 2.56
CA PRO A 59 14.17 11.70 3.52
C PRO A 59 15.43 12.28 2.86
N ARG A 60 15.71 13.56 3.11
CA ARG A 60 16.93 14.24 2.66
C ARG A 60 17.83 14.54 3.86
N PRO A 61 19.12 14.17 3.84
CA PRO A 61 20.05 14.48 4.93
C PRO A 61 20.11 15.98 5.22
N GLY A 62 20.16 16.34 6.51
CA GLY A 62 20.22 17.74 6.94
C GLY A 62 18.91 18.52 6.84
N GLN A 63 17.79 17.87 6.48
CA GLN A 63 16.48 18.51 6.36
C GLN A 63 15.44 17.80 7.23
N ILE A 64 14.49 18.57 7.76
CA ILE A 64 13.32 18.04 8.48
C ILE A 64 12.23 17.72 7.46
N LEU A 65 11.82 16.46 7.40
CA LEU A 65 10.72 16.00 6.55
C LEU A 65 9.39 16.05 7.32
N GLY A 66 8.50 16.97 6.96
CA GLY A 66 7.13 17.01 7.48
C GLY A 66 6.20 16.06 6.71
N LEU A 67 5.48 15.19 7.44
CA LEU A 67 4.49 14.26 6.87
C LEU A 67 3.10 14.51 7.47
N VAL A 68 2.24 15.19 6.72
CA VAL A 68 0.88 15.58 7.15
C VAL A 68 -0.17 14.88 6.30
N GLY A 69 -1.30 14.52 6.92
CA GLY A 69 -2.44 13.89 6.26
C GLY A 69 -3.43 13.34 7.29
N ILE A 70 -4.60 12.91 6.84
CA ILE A 70 -5.64 12.34 7.71
C ILE A 70 -5.21 11.02 8.37
N ASN A 71 -5.93 10.59 9.40
CA ASN A 71 -5.73 9.28 10.02
C ASN A 71 -6.06 8.15 9.04
N GLY A 72 -5.30 7.06 9.10
CA GLY A 72 -5.49 5.92 8.20
C GLY A 72 -4.94 6.08 6.76
N ILE A 73 -4.29 7.22 6.43
CA ILE A 73 -3.68 7.41 5.09
C ILE A 73 -2.34 6.67 4.90
N GLY A 74 -1.78 6.08 5.96
CA GLY A 74 -0.53 5.31 5.91
C GLY A 74 0.73 6.03 6.41
N LYS A 75 0.60 7.16 7.13
CA LYS A 75 1.75 7.90 7.70
C LYS A 75 2.64 7.00 8.57
N SER A 76 2.05 6.29 9.53
CA SER A 76 2.79 5.39 10.41
C SER A 76 3.41 4.22 9.65
N THR A 77 2.72 3.68 8.64
CA THR A 77 3.24 2.62 7.76
C THR A 77 4.46 3.11 6.96
N ALA A 78 4.42 4.33 6.41
CA ALA A 78 5.55 4.93 5.72
C ALA A 78 6.76 5.10 6.64
N LEU A 79 6.55 5.56 7.90
CA LEU A 79 7.61 5.66 8.89
C LEU A 79 8.18 4.31 9.30
N MET A 80 7.36 3.26 9.42
CA MET A 80 7.84 1.91 9.71
C MET A 80 8.73 1.37 8.58
N ILE A 81 8.39 1.64 7.33
CA ILE A 81 9.20 1.27 6.18
C ILE A 81 10.52 2.04 6.16
N LEU A 82 10.46 3.37 6.33
CA LEU A 82 11.65 4.22 6.38
C LEU A 82 12.53 3.96 7.62
N GLY A 83 11.99 3.32 8.66
CA GLY A 83 12.72 2.91 9.86
C GLY A 83 13.18 1.46 9.87
N ASN A 84 13.19 0.77 8.72
CA ASN A 84 13.52 -0.67 8.58
C ASN A 84 12.69 -1.64 9.44
N LYS A 85 11.53 -1.20 9.96
CA LYS A 85 10.64 -2.06 10.77
C LYS A 85 9.66 -2.86 9.92
N LEU A 86 9.47 -2.47 8.66
CA LEU A 86 8.55 -3.11 7.72
C LEU A 86 9.16 -3.14 6.31
N LYS A 87 9.36 -4.33 5.74
CA LYS A 87 9.83 -4.49 4.36
C LYS A 87 8.69 -4.16 3.37
N PRO A 88 8.90 -3.31 2.35
CA PRO A 88 7.95 -3.14 1.25
C PRO A 88 7.71 -4.48 0.55
N ASN A 89 6.45 -4.79 0.26
CA ASN A 89 6.10 -6.02 -0.46
C ASN A 89 5.62 -5.76 -1.90
N LEU A 90 5.66 -4.51 -2.35
CA LEU A 90 5.31 -4.08 -3.70
C LEU A 90 3.91 -4.53 -4.15
N GLY A 91 3.00 -4.74 -3.20
CA GLY A 91 1.65 -5.24 -3.45
C GLY A 91 1.50 -6.76 -3.39
N ASN A 92 2.60 -7.53 -3.42
CA ASN A 92 2.59 -8.98 -3.25
C ASN A 92 2.69 -9.37 -1.78
N PHE A 93 1.55 -9.40 -1.09
CA PHE A 93 1.48 -9.75 0.33
C PHE A 93 1.50 -11.27 0.60
N ARG A 94 1.29 -12.10 -0.43
CA ARG A 94 1.32 -13.57 -0.29
C ARG A 94 2.74 -14.12 -0.41
N GLU A 95 3.49 -13.58 -1.37
CA GLU A 95 4.88 -13.93 -1.62
C GLU A 95 5.70 -12.64 -1.70
N PRO A 96 6.01 -12.01 -0.55
CA PRO A 96 6.73 -10.75 -0.53
C PRO A 96 8.11 -10.88 -1.20
N PRO A 97 8.49 -9.92 -2.07
CA PRO A 97 9.80 -9.91 -2.71
C PRO A 97 10.94 -9.73 -1.71
N GLU A 98 12.13 -10.16 -2.11
CA GLU A 98 13.36 -9.91 -1.36
C GLU A 98 13.91 -8.49 -1.55
N TRP A 99 14.79 -8.05 -0.65
CA TRP A 99 15.32 -6.68 -0.66
C TRP A 99 16.00 -6.32 -1.99
N ASN A 100 16.68 -7.26 -2.64
CA ASN A 100 17.26 -7.08 -3.96
C ASN A 100 16.21 -6.68 -5.03
N GLN A 101 15.03 -7.27 -5.00
CA GLN A 101 13.92 -6.97 -5.89
C GLN A 101 13.27 -5.64 -5.52
N VAL A 102 13.16 -5.33 -4.22
CA VAL A 102 12.67 -4.03 -3.72
C VAL A 102 13.59 -2.89 -4.17
N LEU A 103 14.91 -3.03 -4.00
CA LEU A 103 15.89 -2.04 -4.45
C LEU A 103 15.89 -1.88 -5.98
N LYS A 104 15.70 -2.99 -6.73
CA LYS A 104 15.54 -2.96 -8.18
C LYS A 104 14.29 -2.19 -8.61
N TYR A 105 13.18 -2.30 -7.87
CA TYR A 105 11.96 -1.55 -8.14
C TYR A 105 12.16 -0.04 -7.96
N PHE A 106 12.91 0.38 -6.93
CA PHE A 106 13.23 1.79 -6.70
C PHE A 106 14.42 2.30 -7.52
N LYS A 107 14.96 1.51 -8.46
CA LYS A 107 16.20 1.83 -9.17
C LYS A 107 16.15 3.22 -9.83
N GLY A 108 17.17 4.04 -9.58
CA GLY A 108 17.27 5.39 -10.14
C GLY A 108 16.47 6.46 -9.37
N SER A 109 15.87 6.12 -8.23
CA SER A 109 15.22 7.08 -7.33
C SER A 109 16.10 7.43 -6.12
N GLU A 110 15.86 8.60 -5.51
CA GLU A 110 16.50 8.98 -4.23
C GLU A 110 16.21 7.95 -3.12
N LEU A 111 15.02 7.31 -3.15
CA LEU A 111 14.64 6.26 -2.20
C LEU A 111 15.54 5.03 -2.28
N GLN A 112 16.04 4.66 -3.46
CA GLN A 112 16.97 3.53 -3.57
C GLN A 112 18.23 3.79 -2.75
N ASN A 113 18.81 4.98 -2.86
CA ASN A 113 20.01 5.37 -2.12
C ASN A 113 19.75 5.35 -0.61
N TYR A 114 18.57 5.82 -0.20
CA TYR A 114 18.17 5.81 1.21
C TYR A 114 18.01 4.37 1.75
N LEU A 115 17.27 3.52 1.04
CA LEU A 115 17.04 2.12 1.44
C LEU A 115 18.35 1.31 1.43
N THR A 116 19.25 1.58 0.48
CA THR A 116 20.56 0.89 0.41
C THR A 116 21.46 1.24 1.59
N LYS A 117 21.40 2.48 2.10
CA LYS A 117 22.17 2.90 3.28
C LYS A 117 21.62 2.35 4.60
N MET A 118 20.38 1.89 4.61
CA MET A 118 19.67 1.39 5.78
C MET A 118 19.90 -0.12 6.00
N LEU A 119 20.17 -0.85 4.92
CA LEU A 119 20.47 -2.28 4.89
C LEU A 119 21.95 -2.53 5.17
#